data_AF-A0A540N651-F1
#
_entry.id   AF-A0A540N651-F1
#
_cell.length_a   1.000
_cell.length_b   1.000
_cell.length_c   1.000
_cell.angle_alpha   90.00
_cell.angle_beta   90.00
_cell.angle_gamma   90.00
#
_symmetry.space_group_name_H-M   'P 1'
#
loop_
_entity.id
_entity.type
_entity.pdbx_description
1 polymer ?
#
loop_
_entity_poly.entity_id
_entity_poly.type
_entity_poly.pdbx_seq_one_letter_code
_entity_poly.pdbx_strand_id
1 'polypeptide(L)'
;MERILLIKYCRLLDENPMIHIVFTFPCDPEFIKNDIRVKPDLDAHGALGDAGCMSDFILWGFFALDGKVATFHCSFLSSLTMDITAVGTKGTLHVDGFVIPHEGKEAAFSAASESGFNEFVTCWVPPPSRHIVTTDLPHEVLMVREFARLVGAIKNGAKPEKKWPTLSRKTQIVLDAVKASIAKGFESIVIAY
;
A
#
# COMPACT_ATOMS: atom_id res chain seq x y z
N MET A 1 -3.90 13.85 -10.20
CA MET A 1 -2.80 14.62 -9.58
C MET A 1 -2.01 13.76 -8.58
N GLU A 2 -2.68 12.89 -7.81
CA GLU A 2 -2.07 12.03 -6.77
C GLU A 2 -1.01 11.02 -7.25
N ARG A 3 -1.23 10.31 -8.38
CA ARG A 3 -0.22 9.39 -8.95
C ARG A 3 1.08 10.09 -9.35
N ILE A 4 1.05 11.38 -9.71
CA ILE A 4 2.21 12.10 -10.24
C ILE A 4 3.18 12.49 -9.12
N LEU A 5 2.68 12.78 -7.91
CA LEU A 5 3.51 13.11 -6.76
C LEU A 5 4.27 11.89 -6.26
N LEU A 6 3.59 10.77 -5.98
CA LEU A 6 4.27 9.57 -5.46
C LEU A 6 5.31 9.02 -6.47
N ILE A 7 5.00 9.00 -7.78
CA ILE A 7 5.95 8.58 -8.83
C ILE A 7 7.18 9.50 -8.90
N LYS A 8 7.04 10.80 -8.62
CA LYS A 8 8.18 11.73 -8.57
C LYS A 8 9.10 11.41 -7.39
N TYR A 9 8.54 11.07 -6.22
CA TYR A 9 9.29 10.67 -5.02
C TYR A 9 9.78 9.22 -5.09
N CYS A 10 9.20 8.35 -5.91
CA CYS A 10 9.78 7.05 -6.23
C CYS A 10 11.15 7.16 -6.90
N ARG A 11 11.58 8.33 -7.40
CA ARG A 11 12.97 8.54 -7.86
C ARG A 11 13.98 8.71 -6.71
N LEU A 12 13.51 9.01 -5.50
CA LEU A 12 14.35 8.97 -4.29
C LEU A 12 14.65 7.55 -3.85
N LEU A 13 13.73 6.64 -4.18
CA LEU A 13 13.88 5.22 -4.02
C LEU A 13 14.71 4.74 -5.21
N ASP A 14 15.91 4.27 -4.93
CA ASP A 14 16.84 3.75 -5.92
C ASP A 14 16.32 2.42 -6.53
N GLU A 15 17.21 1.60 -7.10
CA GLU A 15 16.79 0.32 -7.69
C GLU A 15 16.28 -0.68 -6.64
N ASN A 16 16.74 -0.62 -5.38
CA ASN A 16 16.48 -1.62 -4.35
C ASN A 16 16.00 -1.04 -3.00
N PRO A 17 14.88 -0.30 -2.96
CA PRO A 17 14.36 0.20 -1.71
C PRO A 17 13.81 -0.94 -0.84
N MET A 18 14.03 -0.85 0.46
CA MET A 18 13.26 -1.60 1.45
C MET A 18 11.91 -0.91 1.64
N ILE A 19 10.83 -1.68 1.54
CA ILE A 19 9.47 -1.17 1.73
C ILE A 19 8.81 -1.90 2.91
N HIS A 20 8.24 -1.14 3.82
CA HIS A 20 7.46 -1.64 4.95
C HIS A 20 6.08 -0.99 4.92
N ILE A 21 5.04 -1.82 4.95
CA ILE A 21 3.65 -1.38 4.96
C ILE A 21 2.96 -1.94 6.20
N VAL A 22 2.20 -1.11 6.89
CA VAL A 22 1.41 -1.53 8.05
C VAL A 22 -0.03 -1.12 7.83
N PHE A 23 -0.95 -2.08 7.92
CA PHE A 23 -2.37 -1.78 8.02
C PHE A 23 -3.01 -2.62 9.13
N THR A 24 -3.25 -1.99 10.27
CA THR A 24 -3.84 -2.62 11.45
C THR A 24 -4.97 -1.78 12.00
N PHE A 25 -5.93 -2.41 12.69
CA PHE A 25 -6.94 -1.73 13.47
C PHE A 25 -7.49 -2.64 14.57
N PRO A 26 -7.91 -2.10 15.73
CA PRO A 26 -8.36 -2.92 16.84
C PRO A 26 -9.85 -3.21 16.67
N CYS A 27 -10.18 -4.46 16.35
CA CYS A 27 -11.55 -4.92 16.30
C CYS A 27 -12.08 -5.23 17.70
N ASP A 28 -13.33 -4.88 17.95
CA ASP A 28 -14.00 -5.20 19.20
C ASP A 28 -14.38 -6.71 19.29
N PRO A 29 -14.73 -7.21 20.48
CA PRO A 29 -15.11 -8.62 20.65
C PRO A 29 -16.31 -9.06 19.80
N GLU A 30 -17.23 -8.15 19.48
CA GLU A 30 -18.42 -8.45 18.67
C GLU A 30 -18.00 -8.71 17.21
N PHE A 31 -17.12 -7.88 16.66
CA PHE A 31 -16.49 -8.11 15.36
C PHE A 31 -15.75 -9.45 15.34
N ILE A 32 -14.88 -9.70 16.33
CA ILE A 32 -14.06 -10.93 16.39
C ILE A 32 -14.93 -12.19 16.47
N LYS A 33 -16.17 -12.06 16.95
CA LYS A 33 -17.11 -13.18 17.04
C LYS A 33 -17.97 -13.33 15.78
N ASN A 34 -18.42 -12.23 15.18
CA ASN A 34 -19.56 -12.26 14.26
C ASN A 34 -19.24 -11.76 12.84
N ASP A 35 -18.17 -10.99 12.64
CA ASP A 35 -17.85 -10.43 11.33
C ASP A 35 -17.51 -11.53 10.31
N ILE A 36 -17.88 -11.32 9.04
CA ILE A 36 -17.64 -12.28 7.98
C ILE A 36 -16.15 -12.58 7.78
N ARG A 37 -15.26 -11.62 8.14
CA ARG A 37 -13.81 -11.75 8.01
C ARG A 37 -13.20 -12.73 9.02
N VAL A 38 -13.94 -13.12 10.06
CA VAL A 38 -13.51 -14.18 10.98
C VAL A 38 -14.15 -15.54 10.67
N LYS A 39 -14.94 -15.63 9.59
CA LYS A 39 -15.63 -16.86 9.19
C LYS A 39 -14.85 -17.56 8.07
N PRO A 40 -14.42 -18.82 8.26
CA PRO A 40 -13.59 -19.53 7.29
C PRO A 40 -14.34 -19.92 6.00
N ASP A 41 -15.67 -19.81 5.99
CA ASP A 41 -16.56 -20.11 4.87
C ASP A 41 -17.06 -18.84 4.15
N LEU A 42 -16.72 -17.64 4.65
CA LEU A 42 -17.03 -16.35 4.03
C LEU A 42 -15.74 -15.64 3.60
N ASP A 43 -15.36 -14.55 4.27
CA ASP A 43 -14.14 -13.77 3.97
C ASP A 43 -12.92 -14.38 4.67
N ALA A 44 -12.63 -15.63 4.31
CA ALA A 44 -11.77 -16.57 5.02
C ALA A 44 -10.29 -16.19 5.14
N HIS A 45 -9.86 -15.09 4.53
CA HIS A 45 -8.47 -14.61 4.62
C HIS A 45 -8.25 -13.67 5.82
N GLY A 46 -9.30 -13.28 6.54
CA GLY A 46 -9.20 -12.42 7.73
C GLY A 46 -8.40 -11.15 7.47
N ALA A 47 -7.54 -10.77 8.42
CA ALA A 47 -6.74 -9.56 8.31
C ALA A 47 -5.83 -9.55 7.07
N LEU A 48 -5.36 -10.72 6.61
CA LEU A 48 -4.57 -10.84 5.39
C LEU A 48 -5.40 -10.49 4.14
N GLY A 49 -6.65 -10.94 4.09
CA GLY A 49 -7.54 -10.66 2.96
C GLY A 49 -8.08 -9.24 2.95
N ASP A 50 -8.33 -8.66 4.12
CA ASP A 50 -8.92 -7.33 4.27
C ASP A 50 -7.83 -6.24 4.22
N ALA A 51 -6.88 -6.29 5.16
CA ALA A 51 -5.83 -5.28 5.29
C ALA A 51 -4.56 -5.61 4.49
N GLY A 52 -4.18 -6.90 4.42
CA GLY A 52 -3.03 -7.35 3.65
C GLY A 52 -3.18 -7.13 2.14
N CYS A 53 -4.40 -7.30 1.59
CA CYS A 53 -4.64 -7.09 0.16
C CYS A 53 -4.36 -5.65 -0.30
N MET A 54 -4.70 -4.67 0.53
CA MET A 54 -4.47 -3.25 0.24
C MET A 54 -2.98 -2.94 0.23
N SER A 55 -2.26 -3.52 1.19
CA SER A 55 -0.80 -3.37 1.31
C SER A 55 -0.10 -3.92 0.07
N ASP A 56 -0.47 -5.12 -0.36
CA ASP A 56 0.16 -5.74 -1.52
C ASP A 56 -0.25 -5.09 -2.86
N PHE A 57 -1.51 -4.67 -3.02
CA PHE A 57 -1.94 -3.94 -4.21
C PHE A 57 -1.10 -2.67 -4.43
N ILE A 58 -0.69 -2.01 -3.34
CA ILE A 58 0.17 -0.83 -3.40
C ILE A 58 1.59 -1.19 -3.82
N LEU A 59 2.13 -2.32 -3.35
CA LEU A 59 3.45 -2.79 -3.79
C LEU A 59 3.51 -2.96 -5.32
N TRP A 60 2.51 -3.62 -5.91
CA TRP A 60 2.44 -3.79 -7.36
C TRP A 60 2.10 -2.52 -8.11
N GLY A 61 1.18 -1.72 -7.55
CA GLY A 61 0.65 -0.53 -8.20
C GLY A 61 1.61 0.65 -8.23
N PHE A 62 2.52 0.74 -7.25
CA PHE A 62 3.39 1.91 -7.06
C PHE A 62 4.89 1.59 -7.03
N PHE A 63 5.30 0.45 -6.50
CA PHE A 63 6.73 0.20 -6.22
C PHE A 63 7.42 -0.75 -7.18
N ALA A 64 6.69 -1.61 -7.93
CA ALA A 64 7.23 -2.58 -8.88
C ALA A 64 8.37 -3.43 -8.28
N LEU A 65 8.03 -4.63 -7.79
CA LEU A 65 8.89 -5.44 -6.92
C LEU A 65 10.07 -6.18 -7.59
N ASP A 66 10.36 -5.93 -8.86
CA ASP A 66 11.45 -6.65 -9.55
C ASP A 66 12.80 -6.34 -8.86
N GLY A 67 13.36 -7.34 -8.15
CA GLY A 67 14.60 -7.24 -7.38
C GLY A 67 14.48 -6.62 -5.99
N LYS A 68 13.26 -6.24 -5.55
CA LYS A 68 13.03 -5.48 -4.30
C LYS A 68 12.48 -6.34 -3.18
N VAL A 69 12.76 -5.93 -1.95
CA VAL A 69 12.23 -6.57 -0.74
C VAL A 69 11.16 -5.67 -0.13
N ALA A 70 9.99 -6.26 0.09
CA ALA A 70 8.89 -5.61 0.78
C ALA A 70 8.40 -6.48 1.93
N THR A 71 7.92 -5.80 2.97
CA THR A 71 7.27 -6.42 4.12
C THR A 71 5.92 -5.74 4.33
N PHE A 72 4.91 -6.51 4.69
CA PHE A 72 3.63 -5.96 5.11
C PHE A 72 3.18 -6.60 6.41
N HIS A 73 2.50 -5.82 7.25
CA HIS A 73 1.95 -6.25 8.52
C HIS A 73 0.47 -5.89 8.58
N CYS A 74 -0.38 -6.89 8.84
CA CYS A 74 -1.82 -6.72 8.97
C CYS A 74 -2.37 -7.41 10.23
N SER A 75 -3.27 -6.74 10.95
CA SER A 75 -3.79 -7.21 12.25
C SER A 75 -5.13 -6.57 12.59
N PHE A 76 -6.05 -7.38 13.10
CA PHE A 76 -7.31 -6.94 13.73
C PHE A 76 -7.18 -6.67 15.24
N LEU A 77 -5.97 -6.80 15.79
CA LEU A 77 -5.72 -6.77 17.24
C LEU A 77 -4.75 -5.66 17.66
N SER A 78 -4.33 -4.80 16.73
CA SER A 78 -3.36 -3.73 16.95
C SER A 78 -3.98 -2.37 16.66
N SER A 79 -3.46 -1.30 17.25
CA SER A 79 -4.00 0.06 17.07
C SER A 79 -4.15 0.44 15.60
N LEU A 80 -5.06 1.38 15.30
CA LEU A 80 -5.25 1.88 13.94
C LEU A 80 -3.92 2.46 13.43
N THR A 81 -3.37 1.87 12.38
CA THR A 81 -2.10 2.27 11.76
C THR A 81 -2.19 1.95 10.27
N MET A 82 -1.84 2.90 9.41
CA MET A 82 -2.00 2.81 7.96
C MET A 82 -0.81 3.51 7.29
N ASP A 83 0.36 2.90 7.41
CA ASP A 83 1.63 3.56 7.14
C ASP A 83 2.41 2.85 6.03
N ILE A 84 3.13 3.64 5.23
CA ILE A 84 4.14 3.15 4.30
C ILE A 84 5.47 3.81 4.66
N THR A 85 6.49 2.99 4.82
CA THR A 85 7.89 3.43 4.89
C THR A 85 8.65 2.82 3.74
N ALA A 86 9.25 3.65 2.89
CA ALA A 86 10.15 3.21 1.85
C ALA A 86 11.52 3.86 2.05
N VAL A 87 12.57 3.04 2.05
CA VAL A 87 13.96 3.46 2.33
C VAL A 87 14.83 3.02 1.16
N GLY A 88 15.34 3.97 0.38
CA GLY A 88 16.35 3.73 -0.65
C GLY A 88 17.70 4.33 -0.26
N THR A 89 18.74 4.11 -1.06
CA THR A 89 20.09 4.67 -0.77
C THR A 89 20.17 6.20 -0.83
N LYS A 90 19.22 6.85 -1.51
CA LYS A 90 19.23 8.32 -1.70
C LYS A 90 18.19 9.06 -0.87
N GLY A 91 17.30 8.35 -0.19
CA GLY A 91 16.24 9.01 0.55
C GLY A 91 15.22 8.06 1.18
N THR A 92 14.34 8.65 1.97
CA THR A 92 13.25 7.96 2.63
C THR A 92 11.92 8.63 2.30
N LEU A 93 10.88 7.81 2.24
CA LEU A 93 9.49 8.23 2.07
C LEU A 93 8.65 7.62 3.19
N HIS A 94 7.96 8.46 3.93
CA HIS A 94 6.96 8.06 4.93
C HIS A 94 5.60 8.58 4.50
N VAL A 95 4.63 7.68 4.36
CA VAL A 95 3.23 8.01 4.08
C VAL A 95 2.42 7.56 5.27
N ASP A 96 1.57 8.45 5.77
CA ASP A 96 0.68 8.20 6.90
C ASP A 96 -0.77 8.35 6.41
N GLY A 97 -1.63 7.38 6.75
CA GLY A 97 -3.01 7.33 6.30
C GLY A 97 -3.15 6.96 4.82
N PHE A 98 -2.37 5.97 4.33
CA PHE A 98 -2.37 5.65 2.89
C PHE A 98 -3.69 5.03 2.39
N VAL A 99 -4.46 4.37 3.26
CA VAL A 99 -5.78 3.80 2.92
C VAL A 99 -6.86 4.85 3.11
N ILE A 100 -6.95 5.38 4.33
CA ILE A 100 -7.91 6.42 4.70
C ILE A 100 -7.10 7.61 5.24
N PRO A 101 -7.22 8.80 4.63
CA PRO A 101 -6.54 9.99 5.12
C PRO A 101 -7.05 10.38 6.51
N HIS A 102 -6.17 10.93 7.35
CA HIS A 102 -6.53 11.44 8.69
C HIS A 102 -7.61 12.51 8.65
N GLU A 103 -7.53 13.40 7.66
CA GLU A 103 -8.47 14.47 7.42
C GLU A 103 -9.03 14.30 6.02
N GLY A 104 -10.36 14.25 5.87
CA GLY A 104 -11.02 13.71 4.66
C GLY A 104 -10.70 14.38 3.32
N LYS A 105 -9.97 15.50 3.30
CA LYS A 105 -9.52 16.18 2.07
C LYS A 105 -8.01 16.27 1.92
N GLU A 106 -7.23 15.80 2.89
CA GLU A 106 -5.78 15.98 2.94
C GLU A 106 -5.08 14.66 3.21
N ALA A 107 -4.17 14.27 2.33
CA ALA A 107 -3.21 13.20 2.56
C ALA A 107 -1.81 13.81 2.74
N ALA A 108 -1.04 13.32 3.70
CA ALA A 108 0.29 13.82 3.97
C ALA A 108 1.36 12.73 3.77
N PHE A 109 2.51 13.13 3.25
CA PHE A 109 3.70 12.29 3.26
C PHE A 109 4.94 13.13 3.55
N SER A 110 5.96 12.50 4.11
CA SER A 110 7.26 13.10 4.38
C SER A 110 8.31 12.44 3.51
N ALA A 111 9.16 13.25 2.88
CA ALA A 111 10.25 12.78 2.04
C ALA A 111 11.57 13.42 2.48
N ALA A 112 12.58 12.59 2.73
CA ALA A 112 13.94 13.01 2.97
C ALA A 112 14.82 12.57 1.80
N SER A 113 15.77 13.40 1.40
CA SER A 113 16.69 13.14 0.28
C SER A 113 18.08 13.57 0.67
N GLU A 114 19.05 12.67 0.51
CA GLU A 114 20.47 12.91 0.80
C GLU A 114 20.70 13.54 2.18
N SER A 115 19.85 13.18 3.16
CA SER A 115 19.93 13.69 4.53
C SER A 115 21.10 13.04 5.26
N GLY A 116 21.93 13.87 5.88
CA GLY A 116 22.97 13.47 6.82
C GLY A 116 22.81 14.19 8.16
N PHE A 117 23.90 14.25 8.90
CA PHE A 117 23.96 15.01 10.15
C PHE A 117 24.71 16.33 9.93
N ASN A 118 24.39 17.35 10.73
CA ASN A 118 25.30 18.49 10.88
C ASN A 118 26.62 18.06 11.56
N GLU A 119 27.61 18.95 11.57
CA GLU A 119 28.95 18.69 12.12
C GLU A 119 28.95 18.07 13.52
N PHE A 120 28.02 18.50 14.38
CA PHE A 120 27.91 18.05 15.77
C PHE A 120 26.92 16.91 16.01
N VAL A 121 26.33 16.34 14.95
CA VAL A 121 25.37 15.23 15.03
C VAL A 121 24.17 15.54 15.94
N THR A 122 23.74 16.80 15.95
CA THR A 122 22.60 17.26 16.75
C THR A 122 21.32 17.37 15.92
N CYS A 123 21.43 17.56 14.60
CA CYS A 123 20.30 17.75 13.69
C CYS A 123 20.52 17.05 12.34
N TRP A 124 19.41 16.72 11.68
CA TRP A 124 19.41 16.26 10.29
C TRP A 124 19.58 17.43 9.33
N VAL A 125 20.42 17.26 8.30
CA VAL A 125 20.64 18.27 7.27
C VAL A 125 20.71 17.61 5.88
N PRO A 126 19.80 17.94 4.94
CA PRO A 126 18.56 18.67 5.18
C PRO A 126 17.55 17.85 6.01
N PRO A 127 16.62 18.50 6.73
CA PRO A 127 15.52 17.81 7.39
C PRO A 127 14.52 17.24 6.36
N PRO A 128 13.69 16.25 6.74
CA PRO A 128 12.61 15.76 5.90
C PRO A 128 11.63 16.87 5.50
N SER A 129 11.18 16.84 4.26
CA SER A 129 10.16 17.74 3.74
C SER A 129 8.79 17.09 3.86
N ARG A 130 7.83 17.76 4.52
CA ARG A 130 6.44 17.33 4.61
C ARG A 130 5.64 17.93 3.45
N HIS A 131 4.89 17.08 2.76
CA HIS A 131 4.04 17.44 1.63
C HIS A 131 2.60 17.07 1.96
N ILE A 132 1.69 18.00 1.69
CA ILE A 132 0.25 17.79 1.84
C ILE A 132 -0.34 17.79 0.43
N VAL A 133 -1.13 16.76 0.14
CA VAL A 133 -1.88 16.61 -1.10
C VAL A 133 -3.34 16.76 -0.78
N THR A 134 -3.97 17.76 -1.37
CA THR A 134 -5.40 17.99 -1.23
C THR A 134 -6.15 17.37 -2.41
N THR A 135 -7.35 16.89 -2.14
CA THR A 135 -8.28 16.42 -3.18
C THR A 135 -9.67 17.02 -2.98
N ASP A 136 -10.27 17.47 -4.09
CA ASP A 136 -11.64 17.99 -4.09
C ASP A 136 -12.67 16.86 -3.95
N LEU A 137 -12.30 15.64 -4.34
CA LEU A 137 -13.17 14.47 -4.34
C LEU A 137 -12.53 13.33 -3.55
N PRO A 138 -13.31 12.60 -2.73
CA PRO A 138 -12.85 11.38 -2.07
C PRO A 138 -12.33 10.34 -3.07
N HIS A 139 -11.36 9.52 -2.64
CA HIS A 139 -10.68 8.56 -3.53
C HIS A 139 -11.63 7.51 -4.12
N GLU A 140 -12.71 7.16 -3.41
CA GLU A 140 -13.72 6.21 -3.86
C GLU A 140 -14.57 6.78 -5.00
N VAL A 141 -14.84 8.09 -4.97
CA VAL A 141 -15.50 8.80 -6.07
C VAL A 141 -14.59 8.80 -7.30
N LEU A 142 -13.29 9.01 -7.10
CA LEU A 142 -12.30 8.95 -8.18
C LEU A 142 -12.22 7.54 -8.80
N MET A 143 -12.29 6.49 -7.97
CA MET A 143 -12.32 5.10 -8.42
C MET A 143 -13.53 4.82 -9.31
N VAL A 144 -14.74 5.14 -8.86
CA VAL A 144 -15.97 4.90 -9.63
C VAL A 144 -15.99 5.75 -10.91
N ARG A 145 -15.49 6.99 -10.85
CA ARG A 145 -15.36 7.86 -12.02
C ARG A 145 -14.42 7.27 -13.07
N GLU A 146 -13.28 6.74 -12.66
CA GLU A 146 -12.33 6.09 -13.58
C GLU A 146 -12.94 4.82 -14.19
N PHE A 147 -13.62 4.00 -13.39
CA PHE A 147 -14.36 2.85 -13.90
C PHE A 147 -15.39 3.24 -14.96
N ALA A 148 -16.23 4.24 -14.66
CA ALA A 148 -17.24 4.74 -15.60
C ALA A 148 -16.61 5.28 -16.90
N ARG A 149 -15.47 5.99 -16.79
CA ARG A 149 -14.71 6.48 -17.94
C ARG A 149 -14.21 5.33 -18.82
N LEU A 150 -13.65 4.27 -18.22
CA LEU A 150 -13.17 3.08 -18.93
C LEU A 150 -14.32 2.35 -19.64
N VAL A 151 -15.47 2.19 -18.99
CA VAL A 151 -16.66 1.61 -19.60
C VAL A 151 -17.14 2.45 -20.78
N GLY A 152 -17.18 3.78 -20.64
CA GLY A 152 -17.53 4.70 -21.72
C GLY A 152 -16.57 4.58 -22.92
N ALA A 153 -15.27 4.48 -22.67
CA ALA A 153 -14.28 4.27 -23.72
C ALA A 153 -14.49 2.94 -24.47
N ILE A 154 -14.82 1.86 -23.75
CA ILE A 154 -15.12 0.55 -24.36
C ILE A 154 -16.37 0.63 -25.23
N LYS A 155 -17.44 1.29 -24.74
CA LYS A 155 -18.65 1.54 -25.53
C LYS A 155 -18.36 2.32 -26.82
N ASN A 156 -17.30 3.13 -26.83
CA ASN A 156 -16.82 3.89 -27.99
C ASN A 156 -15.71 3.18 -28.78
N GLY A 157 -15.51 1.87 -28.58
CA GLY A 157 -14.60 1.04 -29.40
C GLY A 157 -13.21 0.82 -28.82
N ALA A 158 -12.90 1.30 -27.62
CA ALA A 158 -11.65 0.95 -26.94
C ALA A 158 -11.67 -0.51 -26.43
N LYS A 159 -10.49 -1.10 -26.22
CA LYS A 159 -10.36 -2.41 -25.57
C LYS A 159 -10.31 -2.27 -24.05
N PRO A 160 -10.80 -3.26 -23.28
CA PRO A 160 -10.64 -3.27 -21.83
C PRO A 160 -9.17 -3.18 -21.41
N GLU A 161 -8.89 -2.32 -20.43
CA GLU A 161 -7.54 -2.15 -19.89
C GLU A 161 -7.14 -3.39 -19.07
N LYS A 162 -6.00 -3.99 -19.39
CA LYS A 162 -5.50 -5.21 -18.69
C LYS A 162 -4.85 -4.92 -17.34
N LYS A 163 -4.55 -3.66 -17.03
CA LYS A 163 -3.83 -3.24 -15.83
C LYS A 163 -4.54 -3.68 -14.55
N TRP A 164 -5.83 -3.36 -14.42
CA TRP A 164 -6.62 -3.65 -13.23
C TRP A 164 -6.71 -5.15 -12.92
N PRO A 165 -7.14 -6.03 -13.85
CA PRO A 165 -7.16 -7.46 -13.58
C PRO A 165 -5.76 -8.07 -13.37
N THR A 166 -4.71 -7.49 -13.97
CA THR A 166 -3.33 -7.93 -13.73
C THR A 166 -2.90 -7.63 -12.31
N LEU A 167 -3.10 -6.40 -11.82
CA LEU A 167 -2.75 -6.01 -10.45
C LEU A 167 -3.53 -6.84 -9.43
N SER A 168 -4.85 -6.97 -9.60
CA SER A 168 -5.68 -7.78 -8.70
C SER A 168 -5.24 -9.26 -8.64
N ARG A 169 -4.85 -9.84 -9.79
CA ARG A 169 -4.34 -11.21 -9.83
C ARG A 169 -3.00 -11.35 -9.12
N LYS A 170 -2.06 -10.44 -9.35
CA LYS A 170 -0.76 -10.45 -8.66
C LYS A 170 -0.95 -10.38 -7.16
N THR A 171 -1.89 -9.55 -6.71
CA THR A 171 -2.23 -9.46 -5.29
C THR A 171 -2.78 -10.74 -4.72
N GLN A 172 -3.74 -11.37 -5.38
CA GLN A 172 -4.27 -12.64 -4.91
C GLN A 172 -3.17 -13.72 -4.79
N ILE A 173 -2.25 -13.79 -5.76
CA ILE A 173 -1.14 -14.75 -5.74
C ILE A 173 -0.25 -14.58 -4.50
N VAL A 174 0.04 -13.34 -4.10
CA VAL A 174 0.85 -13.07 -2.90
C VAL A 174 0.09 -13.48 -1.62
N LEU A 175 -1.20 -13.16 -1.53
CA LEU A 175 -2.02 -13.55 -0.37
C LEU A 175 -2.11 -15.08 -0.24
N ASP A 176 -2.31 -15.77 -1.36
CA ASP A 176 -2.34 -17.24 -1.41
C ASP A 176 -0.99 -17.84 -1.00
N ALA A 177 0.11 -17.23 -1.44
CA ALA A 177 1.46 -17.65 -1.07
C ALA A 177 1.75 -17.45 0.43
N VAL A 178 1.30 -16.35 1.03
CA VAL A 178 1.44 -16.11 2.47
C VAL A 178 0.67 -17.16 3.26
N LYS A 179 -0.57 -17.46 2.85
CA LYS A 179 -1.38 -18.52 3.46
C LYS A 179 -0.73 -19.90 3.32
N ALA A 180 -0.18 -20.21 2.14
CA ALA A 180 0.54 -21.44 1.89
C ALA A 180 1.82 -21.55 2.73
N SER A 181 2.55 -20.44 2.91
CA SER A 181 3.73 -20.37 3.79
C SER A 181 3.36 -20.71 5.23
N ILE A 182 2.30 -20.09 5.76
CA ILE A 182 1.79 -20.37 7.12
C ILE A 182 1.41 -21.85 7.26
N ALA A 183 0.67 -22.41 6.29
CA ALA A 183 0.26 -23.82 6.33
C ALA A 183 1.44 -24.81 6.27
N LYS A 184 2.59 -24.39 5.71
CA LYS A 184 3.82 -25.18 5.65
C LYS A 184 4.82 -24.87 6.78
N GLY A 185 4.41 -24.14 7.82
CA GLY A 185 5.30 -23.81 8.92
C GLY A 185 6.33 -22.71 8.58
N PHE A 186 5.88 -21.70 7.84
CA PHE A 186 6.65 -20.49 7.47
C PHE A 186 7.76 -20.73 6.43
N GLU A 187 7.61 -21.74 5.57
CA GLU A 187 8.51 -21.97 4.45
C GLU A 187 8.40 -20.87 3.38
N SER A 188 9.50 -20.60 2.69
CA SER A 188 9.51 -19.67 1.55
C SER A 188 8.73 -20.24 0.37
N ILE A 189 7.83 -19.43 -0.21
CA ILE A 189 7.01 -19.79 -1.37
C ILE A 189 7.48 -19.00 -2.58
N VAL A 190 7.87 -19.70 -3.64
CA VAL A 190 8.17 -19.10 -4.94
C VAL A 190 6.86 -18.88 -5.69
N ILE A 191 6.63 -17.65 -6.12
CA ILE A 191 5.45 -17.23 -6.89
C ILE A 191 5.85 -16.94 -8.33
N ALA A 192 5.02 -17.37 -9.28
CA ALA A 192 5.19 -17.13 -10.71
C ALA A 192 4.03 -16.26 -11.22
N TYR A 193 4.35 -15.29 -12.10
CA TYR A 193 3.39 -14.32 -12.65
C TYR A 193 3.04 -14.58 -14.11
#